data_AF-A0A359JKS7-F1
#
_entry.id   AF-A0A359JKS7-F1
#
_cell.length_a   1.000
_cell.length_b   1.000
_cell.length_c   1.000
_cell.angle_alpha   90.00
_cell.angle_beta   90.00
_cell.angle_gamma   90.00
#
_symmetry.space_group_name_H-M   'P 1'
#
loop_
_entity.id
_entity.type
_entity.pdbx_description
1 polymer ?
#
loop_
_entity_poly.entity_id
_entity_poly.type
_entity_poly.pdbx_seq_one_letter_code
_entity_poly.pdbx_strand_id
1 'polypeptide(L)'
;LQAVILTEGDQMIKTPTYYVFSMYKHHQDATLIESFVDNKMIGREEEYQVPNLHESCSKGKDGKYHITLANLSIDESFEILTDLLGNKIKSAKAEILTGDMDAKNTFEDPENVKVKAFDDISLNEDKISFTIPKNSVMHIEAELQ
;
A
#
# COMPACT_ATOMS: atom_id res chain seq x y z
N LEU A 1 3.20 -18.03 10.96
CA LEU A 1 2.74 -17.93 9.56
C LEU A 1 1.28 -17.50 9.59
N GLN A 2 0.92 -16.35 9.00
CA GLN A 2 -0.49 -15.92 8.88
C GLN A 2 -1.10 -16.53 7.62
N ALA A 3 -2.32 -17.08 7.72
CA ALA A 3 -3.03 -17.66 6.58
C ALA A 3 -3.62 -16.57 5.68
N VAL A 4 -3.57 -16.78 4.36
CA VAL A 4 -4.23 -15.89 3.38
C VAL A 4 -5.74 -16.18 3.28
N ILE A 5 -6.16 -17.42 3.55
CA ILE A 5 -7.56 -17.85 3.47
C ILE A 5 -7.91 -18.59 4.76
N LEU A 6 -9.11 -18.33 5.27
CA LEU A 6 -9.73 -19.12 6.35
C LEU A 6 -10.97 -19.84 5.81
N THR A 7 -11.23 -21.04 6.31
CA THR A 7 -12.36 -21.89 5.88
C THR A 7 -13.09 -22.46 7.09
N GLU A 8 -14.42 -22.54 7.03
CA GLU A 8 -15.27 -23.20 8.02
C GLU A 8 -16.38 -23.96 7.28
N GLY A 9 -16.29 -25.30 7.24
CA GLY A 9 -17.20 -26.11 6.43
C GLY A 9 -17.12 -25.75 4.94
N ASP A 10 -18.23 -25.29 4.38
CA ASP A 10 -18.36 -24.80 3.01
C ASP A 10 -18.07 -23.29 2.86
N GLN A 11 -17.81 -22.59 3.96
CA GLN A 11 -17.51 -21.17 3.97
C GLN A 11 -16.01 -20.91 3.77
N MET A 12 -15.70 -19.80 3.09
CA MET A 12 -14.33 -19.34 2.85
C MET A 12 -14.28 -17.82 2.92
N ILE A 13 -13.27 -17.28 3.61
CA ILE A 13 -13.03 -15.83 3.69
C ILE A 13 -11.58 -15.49 3.37
N LYS A 14 -11.38 -14.30 2.79
CA LYS A 14 -10.06 -13.73 2.51
C LYS A 14 -9.58 -12.95 3.74
N THR A 15 -8.34 -13.13 4.16
CA THR A 15 -7.77 -12.33 5.25
C THR A 15 -7.20 -11.00 4.72
N PRO A 16 -6.94 -10.01 5.59
CA PRO A 16 -6.15 -8.84 5.21
C PRO A 16 -4.82 -9.21 4.54
N THR A 17 -4.17 -10.30 5.00
CA THR A 17 -2.94 -10.83 4.38
C THR A 17 -3.15 -11.23 2.92
N TYR A 18 -4.27 -11.86 2.55
CA TYR A 18 -4.57 -12.16 1.14
C TYR A 18 -4.60 -10.89 0.29
N TYR A 19 -5.22 -9.83 0.80
CA TYR A 19 -5.33 -8.57 0.08
C TYR A 19 -3.96 -7.93 -0.14
N VAL A 20 -3.07 -7.94 0.86
CA VAL A 20 -1.68 -7.48 0.68
C VAL A 20 -0.98 -8.29 -0.42
N PHE A 21 -1.08 -9.63 -0.41
CA PHE A 21 -0.51 -10.45 -1.49
C PHE A 21 -1.10 -10.14 -2.87
N SER A 22 -2.41 -9.87 -2.94
CA SER A 22 -3.08 -9.46 -4.17
C SER A 22 -2.58 -8.12 -4.70
N MET A 23 -2.37 -7.13 -3.82
CA MET A 23 -1.81 -5.82 -4.18
C MET A 23 -0.36 -5.95 -4.66
N TYR A 24 0.44 -6.78 -3.98
CA TYR A 24 1.86 -6.95 -4.28
C TYR A 24 2.16 -7.85 -5.49
N LYS A 25 1.16 -8.51 -6.08
CA LYS A 25 1.35 -9.40 -7.25
C LYS A 25 2.05 -8.71 -8.42
N HIS A 26 1.90 -7.39 -8.53
CA HIS A 26 2.50 -6.57 -9.58
C HIS A 26 4.03 -6.45 -9.46
N HIS A 27 4.60 -6.77 -8.29
CA HIS A 27 6.05 -6.83 -8.07
C HIS A 27 6.65 -8.19 -8.47
N GLN A 28 5.83 -9.20 -8.79
CA GLN A 28 6.34 -10.53 -9.18
C GLN A 28 7.02 -10.46 -10.55
N ASP A 29 8.28 -10.90 -10.61
CA ASP A 29 9.17 -10.78 -11.77
C ASP A 29 9.33 -9.34 -12.31
N ALA A 30 9.02 -8.33 -11.50
CA ALA A 30 9.22 -6.93 -11.83
C ALA A 30 10.69 -6.55 -11.61
N THR A 31 11.13 -5.49 -12.28
CA THR A 31 12.47 -4.93 -12.06
C THR A 31 12.41 -3.94 -10.91
N LEU A 32 13.18 -4.17 -9.85
CA LEU A 32 13.32 -3.22 -8.74
C LEU A 32 13.80 -1.86 -9.26
N ILE A 33 13.17 -0.80 -8.77
CA ILE A 33 13.56 0.58 -9.04
C ILE A 33 14.21 1.13 -7.77
N GLU A 34 15.32 1.83 -7.93
CA GLU A 34 15.93 2.58 -6.83
C GLU A 34 14.97 3.69 -6.38
N SER A 35 14.58 3.64 -5.10
CA SER A 35 13.63 4.56 -4.50
C SER A 35 14.02 4.83 -3.05
N PHE A 36 13.55 5.96 -2.53
CA PHE A 36 13.73 6.35 -1.14
C PHE A 36 12.52 7.13 -0.66
N VAL A 37 12.13 6.91 0.60
CA VAL A 37 11.13 7.70 1.32
C VAL A 37 11.75 8.37 2.54
N ASP A 38 11.49 9.66 2.70
CA ASP A 38 11.77 10.35 3.96
C ASP A 38 10.87 9.76 5.05
N ASN A 39 11.50 9.23 6.10
CA ASN A 39 10.79 8.64 7.23
C ASN A 39 11.28 9.21 8.57
N LYS A 40 10.42 9.08 9.58
CA LYS A 40 10.74 9.35 10.98
C LYS A 40 10.50 8.07 11.78
N MET A 41 11.29 7.89 12.84
CA MET A 41 11.07 6.80 13.79
C MET A 41 9.85 7.11 14.66
N ILE A 42 8.92 6.15 14.77
CA ILE A 42 7.72 6.21 15.59
C ILE A 42 7.69 5.02 16.56
N GLY A 43 7.08 5.22 17.73
CA GLY A 43 7.05 4.23 18.81
C GLY A 43 7.18 4.89 20.17
N ARG A 44 6.57 4.30 21.20
CA ARG A 44 6.55 4.87 22.56
C ARG A 44 7.87 4.72 23.29
N GLU A 45 8.54 3.58 23.08
CA GLU A 45 9.80 3.23 23.71
C GLU A 45 10.87 3.17 22.63
N GLU A 46 12.06 3.69 22.93
CA GLU A 46 13.16 3.85 21.97
C GLU A 46 13.56 2.51 21.32
N GLU A 47 13.54 1.42 22.10
CA GLU A 47 13.88 0.08 21.62
C GLU A 47 12.85 -0.57 20.68
N TYR A 48 11.61 -0.05 20.64
CA TYR A 48 10.53 -0.55 19.79
C TYR A 48 10.15 0.41 18.67
N GLN A 49 11.02 1.37 18.35
CA GLN A 49 10.74 2.29 17.27
C GLN A 49 10.88 1.62 15.90
N VAL A 50 9.98 2.01 14.99
CA VAL A 50 9.97 1.61 13.58
C VAL A 50 9.86 2.86 12.71
N PRO A 51 10.30 2.83 11.43
CA PRO A 51 10.00 3.93 10.52
C PRO A 51 8.49 4.06 10.35
N ASN A 52 7.98 5.29 10.26
CA ASN A 52 6.56 5.56 10.05
C ASN A 52 6.06 5.08 8.68
N LEU A 53 6.95 5.09 7.69
CA LEU A 53 6.66 4.74 6.31
C LEU A 53 7.65 3.68 5.82
N HIS A 54 7.14 2.76 5.02
CA HIS A 54 7.97 1.80 4.29
C HIS A 54 7.45 1.66 2.87
N GLU A 55 8.35 1.67 1.90
CA GLU A 55 8.07 1.77 0.48
C GLU A 55 8.78 0.68 -0.32
N SER A 56 8.26 0.40 -1.51
CA SER A 56 8.98 -0.36 -2.54
C SER A 56 8.46 0.02 -3.92
N CYS A 57 9.37 0.19 -4.87
CA CYS A 57 9.05 0.57 -6.23
C CYS A 57 9.58 -0.48 -7.22
N SER A 58 8.79 -0.83 -8.23
CA SER A 58 9.23 -1.72 -9.30
C SER A 58 8.60 -1.37 -10.65
N LYS A 59 9.27 -1.76 -11.73
CA LYS A 59 8.75 -1.69 -13.10
C LYS A 59 8.22 -3.06 -13.50
N GLY A 60 6.92 -3.12 -13.77
CA GLY A 60 6.24 -4.31 -14.27
C GLY A 60 6.67 -4.68 -15.70
N LYS A 61 6.40 -5.93 -16.10
CA LYS A 61 6.63 -6.40 -17.48
C LYS A 61 5.74 -5.69 -18.51
N ASP A 62 4.64 -5.10 -18.06
CA ASP A 62 3.74 -4.26 -18.86
C ASP A 62 4.26 -2.82 -19.06
N GLY A 63 5.43 -2.50 -18.48
CA GLY A 63 6.08 -1.20 -18.58
C GLY A 63 5.58 -0.18 -17.55
N LYS A 64 4.58 -0.53 -16.74
CA LYS A 64 4.05 0.35 -15.69
C LYS A 64 4.92 0.33 -14.44
N TYR A 65 4.80 1.39 -13.66
CA TYR A 65 5.51 1.57 -12.41
C TYR A 65 4.55 1.24 -11.27
N HIS A 66 5.01 0.40 -10.35
CA HIS A 66 4.24 -0.03 -9.19
C HIS A 66 4.96 0.44 -7.93
N ILE A 67 4.25 1.24 -7.14
CA ILE A 67 4.72 1.83 -5.90
C ILE A 67 3.84 1.26 -4.80
N THR A 68 4.44 0.59 -3.82
CA THR A 68 3.75 0.19 -2.59
C THR A 68 4.26 1.01 -1.43
N LEU A 69 3.36 1.48 -0.57
CA LEU A 69 3.67 2.27 0.61
C LEU A 69 2.84 1.77 1.80
N ALA A 70 3.49 1.51 2.92
CA ALA A 70 2.86 1.16 4.17
C ALA A 70 3.03 2.30 5.19
N ASN A 71 1.93 2.71 5.82
CA ASN A 71 1.96 3.58 6.99
C ASN A 71 1.83 2.72 8.26
N LEU A 72 2.91 2.69 9.03
CA LEU A 72 3.04 1.89 10.26
C LEU A 72 2.49 2.63 11.50
N SER A 73 2.09 3.89 11.36
CA SER A 73 1.46 4.63 12.45
C SER A 73 0.04 4.12 12.72
N ILE A 74 -0.31 4.05 14.00
CA ILE A 74 -1.64 3.65 14.48
C ILE A 74 -2.58 4.84 14.74
N ASP A 75 -2.05 6.06 14.66
CA ASP A 75 -2.72 7.31 15.06
C ASP A 75 -2.52 8.48 14.07
N GLU A 76 -1.44 8.49 13.28
CA GLU A 76 -1.09 9.57 12.36
C GLU A 76 -1.26 9.18 10.88
N SER A 77 -1.80 10.13 10.10
CA SER A 77 -1.76 10.07 8.63
C SER A 77 -0.63 10.97 8.13
N PHE A 78 -0.08 10.68 6.94
CA PHE A 78 1.06 11.42 6.40
C PHE A 78 0.76 11.96 5.00
N GLU A 79 1.11 13.21 4.75
CA GLU A 79 1.12 13.77 3.40
C GLU A 79 2.34 13.24 2.65
N ILE A 80 2.12 12.75 1.44
CA ILE A 80 3.15 12.18 0.58
C ILE A 80 3.17 12.95 -0.72
N LEU A 81 4.38 13.35 -1.11
CA LEU A 81 4.68 13.88 -2.43
C LEU A 81 5.68 12.94 -3.11
N THR A 82 5.23 12.23 -4.12
CA THR A 82 6.04 11.29 -4.87
C THR A 82 6.50 11.93 -6.18
N ASP A 83 7.81 11.87 -6.44
CA ASP A 83 8.44 12.38 -7.65
C ASP A 83 9.03 11.20 -8.44
N LEU A 84 8.62 11.05 -9.71
CA LEU A 84 9.19 10.06 -10.62
C LEU A 84 10.28 10.73 -11.47
N LEU A 85 11.46 10.89 -10.87
CA LEU A 85 12.58 11.67 -11.41
C LEU A 85 12.80 11.45 -12.91
N GLY A 86 12.77 12.55 -13.67
CA GLY A 86 13.05 12.55 -15.11
C GLY A 86 11.94 11.98 -15.99
N ASN A 87 10.77 11.67 -15.44
CA ASN A 87 9.64 11.11 -16.18
C ASN A 87 8.38 11.97 -16.01
N LYS A 88 7.56 12.05 -17.06
CA LYS A 88 6.23 12.65 -16.99
C LYS A 88 5.19 11.56 -16.76
N ILE A 89 4.25 11.82 -15.86
CA ILE A 89 3.22 10.86 -15.50
C ILE A 89 2.01 11.10 -16.41
N LYS A 90 1.60 10.06 -17.13
CA LYS A 90 0.42 10.07 -17.99
C LYS A 90 -0.84 9.77 -17.18
N SER A 91 -0.77 8.77 -16.31
CA SER A 91 -1.88 8.41 -15.41
C SER A 91 -1.37 7.73 -14.15
N ALA A 92 -2.16 7.81 -13.08
CA ALA A 92 -1.95 7.04 -11.86
C ALA A 92 -3.28 6.53 -11.33
N LYS A 93 -3.26 5.30 -10.80
CA LYS A 93 -4.40 4.68 -10.12
C LYS A 93 -3.91 4.12 -8.80
N ALA A 94 -4.67 4.34 -7.74
CA ALA A 94 -4.31 3.87 -6.42
C ALA A 94 -5.40 2.97 -5.82
N GLU A 95 -4.94 2.00 -5.05
CA GLU A 95 -5.79 1.17 -4.21
C GLU A 95 -5.19 1.07 -2.81
N ILE A 96 -6.05 0.94 -1.81
CA ILE A 96 -5.66 0.97 -0.41
C ILE A 96 -6.33 -0.14 0.38
N LEU A 97 -5.59 -0.71 1.31
CA LEU A 97 -6.08 -1.58 2.38
C LEU A 97 -5.84 -0.86 3.71
N THR A 98 -6.91 -0.59 4.47
CA THR A 98 -6.83 0.10 5.75
C THR A 98 -7.97 -0.32 6.68
N GLY A 99 -7.83 -0.04 7.97
CA GLY A 99 -8.79 -0.33 9.03
C GLY A 99 -8.21 0.03 10.39
N ASP A 100 -8.95 -0.26 11.46
CA ASP A 100 -8.40 -0.23 12.80
C ASP A 100 -7.30 -1.31 12.97
N MET A 101 -6.40 -1.11 13.93
CA MET A 101 -5.21 -1.95 14.11
C MET A 101 -5.53 -3.44 14.32
N ASP A 102 -6.66 -3.74 14.94
CA ASP A 102 -7.15 -5.10 15.23
C ASP A 102 -8.31 -5.54 14.30
N ALA A 103 -8.64 -4.73 13.28
CA ALA A 103 -9.69 -5.05 12.33
C ALA A 103 -9.32 -6.31 11.52
N LYS A 104 -10.32 -7.17 11.31
CA LYS A 104 -10.18 -8.46 10.64
C LYS A 104 -11.49 -8.87 9.98
N ASN A 105 -11.39 -9.83 9.07
CA ASN A 105 -12.55 -10.48 8.47
C ASN A 105 -12.94 -11.70 9.30
N THR A 106 -14.24 -11.88 9.50
CA THR A 106 -14.82 -13.08 10.13
C THR A 106 -15.80 -13.76 9.18
N PHE A 107 -16.37 -14.90 9.54
CA PHE A 107 -17.37 -15.55 8.68
C PHE A 107 -18.71 -14.78 8.66
N GLU A 108 -18.99 -14.01 9.71
CA GLU A 108 -20.15 -13.12 9.81
C GLU A 108 -19.94 -11.79 9.07
N ASP A 109 -18.70 -11.28 9.05
CA ASP A 109 -18.31 -10.07 8.34
C ASP A 109 -17.04 -10.31 7.49
N PRO A 110 -17.19 -10.96 6.32
CA PRO A 110 -16.06 -11.42 5.50
C PRO A 110 -15.35 -10.30 4.73
N GLU A 111 -15.91 -9.09 4.71
CA GLU A 111 -15.45 -7.97 3.90
C GLU A 111 -15.18 -6.68 4.71
N ASN A 112 -15.06 -6.79 6.04
CA ASN A 112 -14.72 -5.69 6.95
C ASN A 112 -13.43 -4.96 6.51
N VAL A 113 -12.38 -5.72 6.21
CA VAL A 113 -11.08 -5.25 5.73
C VAL A 113 -10.83 -5.81 4.34
N LYS A 114 -10.96 -4.95 3.33
CA LYS A 114 -10.74 -5.27 1.91
C LYS A 114 -10.13 -4.08 1.18
N VAL A 115 -9.51 -4.36 0.03
CA VAL A 115 -8.95 -3.32 -0.86
C VAL A 115 -10.07 -2.43 -1.38
N LYS A 116 -9.83 -1.13 -1.41
CA LYS A 116 -10.71 -0.11 -1.99
C LYS A 116 -9.92 0.75 -2.98
N ALA A 117 -10.60 1.26 -4.01
CA ALA A 117 -10.02 2.32 -4.83
C ALA A 117 -9.71 3.54 -3.95
N PHE A 118 -8.61 4.21 -4.25
CA PHE A 118 -8.19 5.43 -3.57
C PHE A 118 -8.14 6.57 -4.59
N ASP A 119 -9.22 7.33 -4.65
CA ASP A 119 -9.41 8.38 -5.66
C ASP A 119 -8.86 9.76 -5.21
N ASP A 120 -8.47 9.89 -3.94
CA ASP A 120 -7.92 11.14 -3.36
C ASP A 120 -6.43 11.30 -3.64
N ILE A 121 -6.08 11.20 -4.93
CA ILE A 121 -4.73 11.32 -5.46
C ILE A 121 -4.70 12.41 -6.52
N SER A 122 -3.71 13.30 -6.43
CA SER A 122 -3.54 14.40 -7.38
C SER A 122 -2.29 14.19 -8.22
N LEU A 123 -2.40 14.47 -9.51
CA LEU A 123 -1.31 14.41 -10.48
C LEU A 123 -0.96 15.82 -10.95
N ASN A 124 0.30 16.21 -10.77
CA ASN A 124 0.83 17.48 -11.24
C ASN A 124 2.12 17.21 -12.02
N GLU A 125 2.00 17.10 -13.35
CA GLU A 125 3.09 16.83 -14.31
C GLU A 125 3.96 15.59 -14.01
N ASP A 126 4.94 15.74 -13.13
CA ASP A 126 5.94 14.76 -12.70
C ASP A 126 5.70 14.23 -11.28
N LYS A 127 4.67 14.74 -10.59
CA LYS A 127 4.40 14.42 -9.17
C LYS A 127 3.03 13.81 -8.93
N ILE A 128 3.01 12.89 -7.97
CA ILE A 128 1.81 12.29 -7.37
C ILE A 128 1.72 12.77 -5.93
N SER A 129 0.59 13.33 -5.51
CA SER A 129 0.39 13.76 -4.12
C SER A 129 -0.88 13.16 -3.52
N PHE A 130 -0.80 12.72 -2.27
CA PHE A 130 -1.91 12.14 -1.51
C PHE A 130 -1.63 12.17 -0.01
N THR A 131 -2.64 11.92 0.81
CA THR A 131 -2.48 11.67 2.25
C THR A 131 -2.70 10.18 2.53
N ILE A 132 -1.64 9.47 2.99
CA ILE A 132 -1.76 8.07 3.39
C ILE A 132 -2.36 7.97 4.81
N PRO A 133 -3.52 7.32 5.00
CA PRO A 133 -4.11 7.09 6.32
C PRO A 133 -3.20 6.27 7.22
N LYS A 134 -3.38 6.40 8.54
CA LYS A 134 -2.83 5.46 9.54
C LYS A 134 -3.23 4.01 9.23
N ASN A 135 -2.47 3.03 9.72
CA ASN A 135 -2.76 1.60 9.56
C ASN A 135 -3.13 1.23 8.12
N SER A 136 -2.26 1.53 7.17
CA SER A 136 -2.60 1.32 5.76
C SER A 136 -1.46 0.78 4.93
N VAL A 137 -1.84 0.07 3.89
CA VAL A 137 -0.99 -0.35 2.79
C VAL A 137 -1.65 0.17 1.52
N MET A 138 -0.88 0.86 0.69
CA MET A 138 -1.33 1.43 -0.56
C MET A 138 -0.49 0.90 -1.71
N HIS A 139 -1.13 0.66 -2.84
CA HIS A 139 -0.50 0.37 -4.12
C HIS A 139 -0.89 1.44 -5.11
N ILE A 140 0.08 1.96 -5.84
CA ILE A 140 -0.09 2.94 -6.90
C ILE A 140 0.50 2.35 -8.18
N GLU A 141 -0.32 2.26 -9.21
CA GLU A 141 0.09 2.00 -10.57
C GLU A 141 0.25 3.35 -11.30
N ALA A 142 1.44 3.63 -11.83
CA ALA A 142 1.73 4.81 -12.62
C ALA A 142 2.13 4.43 -14.05
N GLU A 143 1.54 5.11 -15.03
CA GLU A 143 1.90 5.03 -16.44
C GLU A 143 2.64 6.30 -16.83
N LEU A 144 3.79 6.16 -17.47
CA LEU A 144 4.58 7.28 -17.97
C LEU A 144 4.15 7.69 -19.39
N GLN A 145 4.51 8.91 -19.80
CA GLN A 145 4.31 9.40 -21.17
C GLN A 145 5.25 8.75 -22.19
#